data_AF-G0WEI0-F1
#
_entry.id   AF-G0WEI0-F1
#
_cell.length_a   1.000
_cell.length_b   1.000
_cell.length_c   1.000
_cell.angle_alpha   90.00
_cell.angle_beta   90.00
_cell.angle_gamma   90.00
#
_symmetry.space_group_name_H-M   'P 1'
#
loop_
_entity.id
_entity.type
_entity.pdbx_description
1 polymer ?
#
loop_
_entity_poly.entity_id
_entity_poly.type
_entity_poly.pdbx_seq_one_letter_code
_entity_poly.pdbx_strand_id
1 'polypeptide(L)'
;MPKSANNTLKPWVSLLFASMRRQALAKRFNYRDNVPFLRTRSLNSTIECINHENLTKVPIETYRTLSNIEIPQLQDILIKDINIPKGSSAIQLVRTDKASQSMKHLEIADWASIVPMFINPILPNYELANKNNSQWPEFAMKQTIKLVSTADQNIILNKTLWPQSIFSNNCRAIGVNNQKYNELQGKGKPMTFINPSNGNHLPILILENVGDIPDGCDSIGIFPRFVPEHRKLFHQLDLLDSYGASIDSPPCNHKELEKIKNERTSLIKGFNKSIHNRREAKIKPPKGELTSLKRLLERTISHKTLWSRAKSEDRTCPADVLRCILLSNEIDTNAIRVEFIKSFILYNILTQSWRLNDQLKKDIIDIRNYSSSGQVIDNLNWKSWDLYIWRKHEEINAMELPQNLDDVVLAKERFDEFLKKLLNYQCMIVSEMKHLKTKFLEGTSAPTAPPRAITVSIIFQTILQNNKWIQVFYPGFMTLINDSLPDFGLKLEPNNIHKRQEENMIFEGEKINAIMKAMLDAEAYLYEDKFANNKPLKIVEVTRMENWKLVILSKLPFPKEVAKLLQYNSKIYTQFVNDPEDVDRNGYSMCTFKKMIDKDTFLYLYRLKDFKQLSQEKLMQTIVDEVD
;
A
#
# COMPACT_ATOMS: atom_id res chain seq x y z
N MET A 1 5.73 4.48 -29.16
CA MET A 1 5.02 4.40 -27.87
C MET A 1 5.04 2.95 -27.39
N PRO A 2 5.81 2.59 -26.35
CA PRO A 2 5.84 1.22 -25.87
C PRO A 2 4.59 0.94 -25.03
N LYS A 3 3.94 -0.19 -25.35
CA LYS A 3 2.76 -0.73 -24.66
C LYS A 3 3.09 -1.00 -23.19
N SER A 4 2.14 -0.66 -22.31
CA SER A 4 2.19 -0.87 -20.86
C SER A 4 2.63 -2.29 -20.48
N ALA A 5 3.53 -2.37 -19.50
CA ALA A 5 4.12 -3.59 -18.98
C ALA A 5 3.07 -4.60 -18.48
N ASN A 6 2.83 -5.64 -19.27
CA ASN A 6 2.08 -6.84 -18.86
C ASN A 6 3.00 -7.78 -18.05
N ASN A 7 2.47 -8.30 -16.93
CA ASN A 7 2.98 -9.31 -15.97
C ASN A 7 3.73 -8.82 -14.70
N THR A 8 3.00 -8.17 -13.79
CA THR A 8 3.45 -7.78 -12.43
C THR A 8 3.69 -8.94 -11.45
N LEU A 9 3.15 -10.15 -11.73
CA LEU A 9 3.25 -11.31 -10.83
C LEU A 9 4.59 -12.07 -10.94
N LYS A 10 5.13 -12.24 -12.15
CA LYS A 10 6.28 -13.13 -12.44
C LYS A 10 7.54 -12.83 -11.61
N PRO A 11 7.96 -11.55 -11.42
CA PRO A 11 9.12 -11.25 -10.58
C PRO A 11 8.95 -11.67 -9.12
N TRP A 12 7.74 -11.51 -8.57
CA TRP A 12 7.44 -11.88 -7.19
C TRP A 12 7.37 -13.38 -6.99
N VAL A 13 6.93 -14.14 -7.99
CA VAL A 13 6.89 -15.61 -7.94
C VAL A 13 8.30 -16.21 -7.80
N SER A 14 9.30 -15.68 -8.51
CA SER A 14 10.70 -16.11 -8.33
C SER A 14 11.17 -15.91 -6.88
N LEU A 15 10.92 -14.72 -6.34
CA LEU A 15 11.28 -14.36 -4.98
C LEU A 15 10.55 -15.21 -3.94
N LEU A 16 9.30 -15.58 -4.21
CA LEU A 16 8.55 -16.50 -3.37
C LEU A 16 9.20 -17.88 -3.33
N PHE A 17 9.59 -18.46 -4.47
CA PHE A 17 10.29 -19.75 -4.51
C PHE A 17 11.61 -19.69 -3.74
N ALA A 18 12.37 -18.61 -3.92
CA ALA A 18 13.57 -18.35 -3.17
C ALA A 18 13.31 -18.29 -1.66
N SER A 19 12.23 -17.63 -1.24
CA SER A 19 11.81 -17.49 0.15
C SER A 19 11.36 -18.83 0.75
N MET A 20 10.50 -19.59 0.06
CA MET A 20 10.03 -20.91 0.50
C MET A 20 11.16 -21.92 0.70
N ARG A 21 12.17 -21.93 -0.17
CA ARG A 21 13.36 -22.80 -0.03
C ARG A 21 14.14 -22.53 1.28
N ARG A 22 14.07 -21.30 1.79
CA ARG A 22 14.80 -20.84 2.98
C ARG A 22 13.92 -20.71 4.21
N GLN A 23 12.63 -21.01 4.09
CA GLN A 23 11.69 -21.03 5.20
C GLN A 23 12.12 -22.06 6.24
N ALA A 24 11.90 -21.74 7.52
CA ALA A 24 12.15 -22.67 8.61
C ALA A 24 11.16 -23.84 8.55
N LEU A 25 11.63 -25.06 8.89
CA LEU A 25 10.77 -26.24 8.89
C LEU A 25 9.82 -26.32 10.09
N ALA A 26 10.20 -25.68 11.21
CA ALA A 26 9.42 -25.71 12.43
C ALA A 26 8.12 -24.90 12.29
N LYS A 27 6.98 -25.50 12.65
CA LYS A 27 5.64 -24.90 12.52
C LYS A 27 5.53 -23.50 13.12
N ARG A 28 6.18 -23.26 14.26
CA ARG A 28 6.18 -21.95 14.94
C ARG A 28 6.77 -20.81 14.10
N PHE A 29 7.53 -21.12 13.05
CA PHE A 29 8.12 -20.14 12.12
C PHE A 29 7.50 -20.19 10.73
N ASN A 30 6.38 -20.92 10.54
CA ASN A 30 5.69 -21.00 9.27
C ASN A 30 4.60 -19.94 9.16
N TYR A 31 4.56 -19.20 8.05
CA TYR A 31 3.60 -18.12 7.86
C TYR A 31 2.14 -18.56 8.07
N ARG A 32 1.69 -19.56 7.30
CA ARG A 32 0.30 -20.07 7.37
C ARG A 32 -0.11 -20.60 8.74
N ASP A 33 0.86 -21.07 9.53
CA ASP A 33 0.61 -21.63 10.85
C ASP A 33 0.46 -20.52 11.90
N ASN A 34 1.03 -19.34 11.64
CA ASN A 34 1.02 -18.20 12.54
C ASN A 34 0.08 -17.07 12.11
N VAL A 35 -0.55 -17.15 10.93
CA VAL A 35 -1.57 -16.19 10.50
C VAL A 35 -2.71 -16.03 11.52
N PRO A 36 -3.27 -17.10 12.13
CA PRO A 36 -4.28 -16.93 13.18
C PRO A 36 -3.74 -16.15 14.39
N PHE A 37 -2.53 -16.48 14.85
CA PHE A 37 -1.88 -15.78 15.96
C PHE A 37 -1.65 -14.30 15.65
N LEU A 38 -1.16 -13.98 14.45
CA LEU A 38 -0.99 -12.61 13.95
C LEU A 38 -2.29 -11.79 14.04
N ARG A 39 -3.42 -12.38 13.63
CA ARG A 39 -4.72 -11.70 13.66
C ARG A 39 -5.20 -11.44 15.07
N THR A 40 -5.21 -12.48 15.91
CA THR A 40 -5.63 -12.35 17.30
C THR A 40 -4.79 -11.32 18.03
N ARG A 41 -3.46 -11.33 17.83
CA ARG A 41 -2.56 -10.38 18.50
C ARG A 41 -2.80 -8.94 18.04
N SER A 42 -2.93 -8.71 16.74
CA SER A 42 -3.20 -7.37 16.20
C SER A 42 -4.56 -6.83 16.65
N LEU A 43 -5.58 -7.69 16.74
CA LEU A 43 -6.90 -7.34 17.26
C LEU A 43 -6.84 -7.02 18.76
N ASN A 44 -6.18 -7.86 19.56
CA ASN A 44 -6.05 -7.64 21.00
C ASN A 44 -5.31 -6.34 21.30
N SER A 45 -4.21 -6.07 20.59
CA SER A 45 -3.47 -4.81 20.71
C SER A 45 -4.36 -3.60 20.38
N THR A 46 -5.24 -3.72 19.38
CA THR A 46 -6.21 -2.66 19.05
C THR A 46 -7.21 -2.43 20.20
N ILE A 47 -7.76 -3.51 20.76
CA ILE A 47 -8.72 -3.45 21.87
C ILE A 47 -8.05 -2.84 23.12
N GLU A 48 -6.83 -3.28 23.43
CA GLU A 48 -6.01 -2.73 24.52
C GLU A 48 -5.78 -1.23 24.33
N CYS A 49 -5.43 -0.78 23.12
CA CYS A 49 -5.30 0.65 22.81
C CYS A 49 -6.61 1.41 23.05
N ILE A 50 -7.74 0.91 22.56
CA ILE A 50 -9.05 1.57 22.71
C ILE A 50 -9.44 1.77 24.18
N ASN A 51 -9.06 0.82 25.04
CA ASN A 51 -9.36 0.88 26.46
C ASN A 51 -8.52 1.90 27.23
N HIS A 52 -7.54 2.56 26.61
CA HIS A 52 -6.82 3.67 27.22
C HIS A 52 -7.64 4.96 27.24
N GLU A 53 -7.81 5.55 28.42
CA GLU A 53 -8.68 6.73 28.65
C GLU A 53 -8.22 8.01 27.94
N ASN A 54 -6.93 8.14 27.62
CA ASN A 54 -6.31 9.39 27.12
C ASN A 54 -6.26 9.48 25.58
N LEU A 55 -7.05 8.71 24.84
CA LEU A 55 -7.04 8.74 23.38
C LEU A 55 -7.77 9.96 22.80
N THR A 56 -7.09 10.69 21.93
CA THR A 56 -7.69 11.76 21.13
C THR A 56 -8.54 11.15 20.02
N LYS A 57 -9.85 11.41 20.04
CA LYS A 57 -10.76 10.92 19.00
C LYS A 57 -10.66 11.82 17.78
N VAL A 58 -10.23 11.25 16.66
CA VAL A 58 -10.14 11.94 15.36
C VAL A 58 -11.37 11.58 14.53
N PRO A 59 -12.30 12.53 14.30
CA PRO A 59 -13.50 12.25 13.52
C PRO A 59 -13.16 12.10 12.02
N ILE A 60 -13.67 11.05 11.40
CA ILE A 60 -13.59 10.84 9.95
C ILE A 60 -14.99 10.59 9.40
N GLU A 61 -15.46 11.52 8.56
CA GLU A 61 -16.78 11.44 7.95
C GLU A 61 -16.88 10.35 6.88
N THR A 62 -17.97 9.60 6.91
CA THR A 62 -18.32 8.59 5.90
C THR A 62 -19.80 8.67 5.53
N TYR A 63 -20.10 8.56 4.23
CA TYR A 63 -21.47 8.58 3.72
C TYR A 63 -22.13 7.18 3.68
N ARG A 64 -21.41 6.13 4.09
CA ARG A 64 -21.87 4.72 4.09
C ARG A 64 -21.20 3.96 5.23
N THR A 65 -21.63 2.72 5.46
CA THR A 65 -20.87 1.78 6.29
C THR A 65 -19.50 1.53 5.66
N LEU A 66 -18.48 1.28 6.49
CA LEU A 66 -17.12 0.96 6.10
C LEU A 66 -17.06 -0.20 5.09
N SER A 67 -17.88 -1.25 5.26
CA SER A 67 -17.95 -2.37 4.32
C SER A 67 -18.48 -1.96 2.92
N ASN A 68 -19.38 -0.98 2.85
CA ASN A 68 -20.04 -0.54 1.61
C ASN A 68 -19.46 0.78 1.05
N ILE A 69 -18.41 1.30 1.66
CA ILE A 69 -17.74 2.50 1.19
C ILE A 69 -17.03 2.21 -0.13
N GLU A 70 -16.94 3.22 -0.99
CA GLU A 70 -16.21 3.12 -2.25
C GLU A 70 -14.71 3.10 -1.98
N ILE A 71 -13.96 2.34 -2.79
CA ILE A 71 -12.51 2.18 -2.61
C ILE A 71 -11.75 3.52 -2.53
N PRO A 72 -12.00 4.54 -3.38
CA PRO A 72 -11.34 5.84 -3.25
C PRO A 72 -11.55 6.50 -1.89
N GLN A 73 -12.76 6.43 -1.36
CA GLN A 73 -13.06 6.98 -0.04
C GLN A 73 -12.34 6.19 1.06
N LEU A 74 -12.25 4.86 0.94
CA LEU A 74 -11.46 4.05 1.88
C LEU A 74 -9.97 4.39 1.82
N GLN A 75 -9.42 4.63 0.62
CA GLN A 75 -8.04 5.09 0.44
C GLN A 75 -7.82 6.43 1.14
N ASP A 76 -8.74 7.38 1.02
CA ASP A 76 -8.66 8.66 1.74
C ASP A 76 -8.66 8.49 3.26
N ILE A 77 -9.47 7.57 3.80
CA ILE A 77 -9.46 7.23 5.22
C ILE A 77 -8.09 6.66 5.63
N LEU A 78 -7.53 5.75 4.84
CA LEU A 78 -6.21 5.16 5.11
C LEU A 78 -5.07 6.19 5.00
N ILE A 79 -5.15 7.15 4.07
CA ILE A 79 -4.19 8.25 3.97
C ILE A 79 -4.28 9.16 5.19
N LYS A 80 -5.49 9.47 5.67
CA LYS A 80 -5.69 10.20 6.93
C LYS A 80 -5.10 9.43 8.11
N ASP A 81 -5.36 8.12 8.21
CA ASP A 81 -4.78 7.23 9.23
C ASP A 81 -3.25 7.29 9.26
N ILE A 82 -2.57 7.30 8.11
CA ILE A 82 -1.10 7.43 8.03
C ILE A 82 -0.59 8.72 8.67
N ASN A 83 -1.36 9.80 8.58
CA ASN A 83 -0.97 11.14 9.03
C ASN A 83 -1.46 11.47 10.45
N ILE A 84 -2.24 10.60 11.09
CA ILE A 84 -2.69 10.78 12.48
C ILE A 84 -1.55 10.42 13.45
N PRO A 85 -1.34 11.21 14.54
CA PRO A 85 -0.37 10.87 15.58
C PRO A 85 -0.63 9.50 16.21
N LYS A 86 0.39 8.63 16.16
CA LYS A 86 0.30 7.23 16.56
C LYS A 86 0.31 7.08 18.08
N GLY A 87 -0.44 6.09 18.60
CA GLY A 87 -0.43 5.72 20.02
C GLY A 87 -1.20 6.67 20.96
N SER A 88 -1.57 7.86 20.49
CA SER A 88 -2.34 8.86 21.25
C SER A 88 -3.70 9.18 20.63
N SER A 89 -4.04 8.56 19.50
CA SER A 89 -5.25 8.86 18.74
C SER A 89 -6.07 7.61 18.44
N ALA A 90 -7.38 7.78 18.32
CA ALA A 90 -8.30 6.78 17.80
C ALA A 90 -9.20 7.38 16.72
N ILE A 91 -9.50 6.60 15.69
CA ILE A 91 -10.38 7.01 14.60
C ILE A 91 -11.83 6.79 15.03
N GLN A 92 -12.63 7.86 14.96
CA GLN A 92 -14.08 7.82 15.14
C GLN A 92 -14.74 8.01 13.77
N LEU A 93 -15.37 6.95 13.24
CA LEU A 93 -16.11 7.06 11.98
C LEU A 93 -17.45 7.76 12.23
N VAL A 94 -17.73 8.83 11.48
CA VAL A 94 -18.93 9.66 11.63
C VAL A 94 -19.82 9.49 10.40
N ARG A 95 -21.04 8.96 10.58
CA ARG A 95 -22.01 8.78 9.48
C ARG A 95 -22.74 10.08 9.18
N THR A 96 -22.59 10.56 7.96
CA THR A 96 -23.21 11.82 7.47
C THR A 96 -24.47 11.60 6.63
N ASP A 97 -24.70 10.38 6.15
CA ASP A 97 -25.87 10.00 5.34
C ASP A 97 -27.12 9.66 6.17
N LYS A 98 -26.98 9.53 7.49
CA LYS A 98 -28.09 9.23 8.40
C LYS A 98 -28.44 10.47 9.22
N ALA A 99 -29.73 10.83 9.21
CA ALA A 99 -30.26 11.90 10.05
C ALA A 99 -31.08 11.33 11.21
N SER A 100 -30.68 11.68 12.44
CA SER A 100 -31.43 11.50 13.70
C SER A 100 -31.30 10.18 14.47
N GLN A 101 -31.67 10.31 15.75
CA GLN A 101 -31.24 9.60 16.97
C GLN A 101 -31.72 8.14 17.14
N SER A 102 -32.25 7.48 16.10
CA SER A 102 -32.84 6.13 16.24
C SER A 102 -31.82 4.98 16.29
N MET A 103 -30.51 5.25 16.17
CA MET A 103 -29.45 4.23 16.24
C MET A 103 -28.18 4.79 16.91
N LYS A 104 -28.23 5.10 18.22
CA LYS A 104 -27.09 5.67 18.97
C LYS A 104 -25.85 4.75 19.02
N HIS A 105 -25.98 3.48 18.68
CA HIS A 105 -24.88 2.51 18.63
C HIS A 105 -24.99 1.68 17.35
N LEU A 106 -24.65 2.28 16.21
CA LEU A 106 -24.50 1.50 14.98
C LEU A 106 -23.12 0.85 15.03
N GLU A 107 -23.07 -0.46 15.23
CA GLU A 107 -21.82 -1.22 15.19
C GLU A 107 -21.25 -1.27 13.77
N ILE A 108 -19.92 -1.32 13.68
CA ILE A 108 -19.22 -1.60 12.42
C ILE A 108 -19.28 -3.11 12.18
N ALA A 109 -19.97 -3.52 11.11
CA ALA A 109 -20.00 -4.92 10.70
C ALA A 109 -18.58 -5.45 10.42
N ASP A 110 -18.29 -6.67 10.86
CA ASP A 110 -16.98 -7.33 10.75
C ASP A 110 -15.81 -6.50 11.32
N TRP A 111 -16.07 -5.63 12.31
CA TRP A 111 -15.08 -4.72 12.89
C TRP A 111 -13.77 -5.41 13.23
N ALA A 112 -13.83 -6.55 13.92
CA ALA A 112 -12.66 -7.33 14.32
C ALA A 112 -11.78 -7.80 13.14
N SER A 113 -12.36 -8.01 11.96
CA SER A 113 -11.64 -8.42 10.75
C SER A 113 -11.04 -7.23 9.99
N ILE A 114 -11.63 -6.04 10.12
CA ILE A 114 -11.26 -4.85 9.35
C ILE A 114 -10.31 -3.93 10.13
N VAL A 115 -10.52 -3.77 11.44
CA VAL A 115 -9.77 -2.82 12.26
C VAL A 115 -8.25 -3.05 12.25
N PRO A 116 -7.72 -4.29 12.19
CA PRO A 116 -6.27 -4.50 12.15
C PRO A 116 -5.59 -3.97 10.88
N MET A 117 -6.38 -3.51 9.90
CA MET A 117 -5.90 -2.84 8.69
C MET A 117 -5.41 -1.42 8.97
N PHE A 118 -5.74 -0.82 10.11
CA PHE A 118 -5.43 0.59 10.44
C PHE A 118 -4.23 0.69 11.37
N ILE A 119 -3.46 1.76 11.24
CA ILE A 119 -2.33 2.05 12.14
C ILE A 119 -2.86 2.51 13.49
N ASN A 120 -3.89 3.36 13.47
CA ASN A 120 -4.58 3.84 14.66
C ASN A 120 -5.86 3.03 14.91
N PRO A 121 -6.22 2.76 16.17
CA PRO A 121 -7.43 2.02 16.49
C PRO A 121 -8.68 2.72 15.95
N ILE A 122 -9.60 1.97 15.35
CA ILE A 122 -10.94 2.47 15.00
C ILE A 122 -11.92 2.05 16.09
N LEU A 123 -12.70 3.00 16.60
CA LEU A 123 -13.76 2.71 17.56
C LEU A 123 -14.84 1.80 16.95
N PRO A 124 -15.40 0.83 17.70
CA PRO A 124 -16.28 -0.22 17.15
C PRO A 124 -17.64 0.29 16.67
N ASN A 125 -18.01 1.51 17.06
CA ASN A 125 -19.31 2.11 16.75
C ASN A 125 -19.14 3.34 15.85
N TYR A 126 -20.05 3.50 14.91
CA TYR A 126 -20.22 4.77 14.22
C TYR A 126 -20.78 5.81 15.17
N GLU A 127 -20.25 7.02 15.07
CA GLU A 127 -20.90 8.21 15.59
C GLU A 127 -21.84 8.74 14.51
N LEU A 128 -23.00 9.26 14.92
CA LEU A 128 -23.88 9.97 14.01
C LEU A 128 -23.47 11.44 14.03
N ALA A 129 -23.45 12.10 12.87
CA ALA A 129 -23.23 13.54 12.83
C ALA A 129 -24.25 14.24 13.76
N ASN A 130 -23.78 14.74 14.91
CA ASN A 130 -24.62 15.43 15.87
C ASN A 130 -25.15 16.71 15.22
N LYS A 131 -26.47 16.78 14.98
CA LYS A 131 -27.13 17.99 14.44
C LYS A 131 -26.80 19.25 15.27
N ASN A 132 -26.52 19.09 16.57
CA ASN A 132 -26.28 20.20 17.50
C ASN A 132 -24.82 20.69 17.56
N ASN A 133 -23.85 19.92 17.06
CA ASN A 133 -22.43 20.32 16.98
C ASN A 133 -21.95 20.34 15.54
N SER A 134 -22.82 20.83 14.67
CA SER A 134 -22.68 20.58 13.27
C SER A 134 -21.77 21.63 12.63
N GLN A 135 -20.51 21.23 12.42
CA GLN A 135 -19.74 21.65 11.26
C GLN A 135 -20.45 21.16 9.98
N TRP A 136 -21.68 21.62 9.73
CA TRP A 136 -22.04 21.83 8.33
C TRP A 136 -21.02 22.84 7.82
N PRO A 137 -20.53 22.69 6.59
CA PRO A 137 -19.80 23.79 6.01
C PRO A 137 -20.72 25.01 6.07
N GLU A 138 -20.19 26.15 6.52
CA GLU A 138 -20.98 27.38 6.69
C GLU A 138 -21.81 27.63 5.42
N PHE A 139 -23.13 27.77 5.58
CA PHE A 139 -24.01 28.05 4.44
C PHE A 139 -23.58 29.38 3.83
N ALA A 140 -23.02 29.33 2.63
CA ALA A 140 -22.53 30.51 1.95
C ALA A 140 -22.71 30.38 0.43
N MET A 141 -23.23 31.44 -0.17
CA MET A 141 -23.46 31.58 -1.60
C MET A 141 -22.13 31.87 -2.33
N LYS A 142 -21.31 30.84 -2.53
CA LYS A 142 -19.92 30.97 -3.03
C LYS A 142 -19.72 30.54 -4.49
N GLN A 143 -20.77 30.13 -5.18
CA GLN A 143 -20.69 29.64 -6.56
C GLN A 143 -21.84 30.15 -7.42
N THR A 144 -21.68 30.07 -8.73
CA THR A 144 -22.79 30.20 -9.67
C THR A 144 -23.02 28.89 -10.41
N ILE A 145 -24.28 28.63 -10.76
CA ILE A 145 -24.69 27.50 -11.60
C ILE A 145 -25.50 27.99 -12.79
N LYS A 146 -25.53 27.16 -13.83
CA LYS A 146 -26.42 27.28 -14.98
C LYS A 146 -27.75 26.60 -14.69
N LEU A 147 -28.85 27.27 -15.04
CA LEU A 147 -30.20 26.71 -14.97
C LEU A 147 -30.89 26.80 -16.33
N VAL A 148 -31.60 25.73 -16.70
CA VAL A 148 -32.35 25.62 -17.96
C VAL A 148 -33.84 25.59 -17.65
N SER A 149 -34.64 26.31 -18.44
CA SER A 149 -36.09 26.31 -18.25
C SER A 149 -36.74 25.02 -18.74
N THR A 150 -37.84 24.65 -18.08
CA THR A 150 -38.73 23.55 -18.47
C THR A 150 -39.58 23.86 -19.69
N ALA A 151 -39.91 25.15 -19.89
CA ALA A 151 -40.82 25.59 -20.94
C ALA A 151 -40.11 25.76 -22.30
N ASP A 152 -38.82 26.11 -22.28
CA ASP A 152 -37.97 26.29 -23.45
C ASP A 152 -36.49 26.08 -23.08
N GLN A 153 -35.85 25.08 -23.67
CA GLN A 153 -34.45 24.73 -23.39
C GLN A 153 -33.45 25.79 -23.89
N ASN A 154 -33.88 26.72 -24.76
CA ASN A 154 -33.06 27.85 -25.19
C ASN A 154 -33.00 28.97 -24.16
N ILE A 155 -33.86 28.94 -23.12
CA ILE A 155 -33.91 29.96 -22.09
C ILE A 155 -33.14 29.49 -20.87
N ILE A 156 -32.02 30.16 -20.64
CA ILE A 156 -30.98 29.76 -19.71
C ILE A 156 -30.65 30.94 -18.79
N LEU A 157 -30.58 30.68 -17.50
CA LEU A 157 -29.91 31.56 -16.54
C LEU A 157 -28.48 31.07 -16.39
N ASN A 158 -27.53 31.81 -16.97
CA ASN A 158 -26.15 31.35 -17.08
C ASN A 158 -25.39 31.52 -15.77
N LYS A 159 -25.75 32.50 -14.95
CA LYS A 159 -25.09 32.76 -13.66
C LYS A 159 -26.12 32.95 -12.55
N THR A 160 -26.63 31.83 -12.04
CA THR A 160 -27.48 31.84 -10.84
C THR A 160 -26.61 31.70 -9.60
N LEU A 161 -26.67 32.66 -8.67
CA LEU A 161 -25.96 32.59 -7.39
C LEU A 161 -26.47 31.41 -6.54
N TRP A 162 -25.57 30.57 -6.06
CA TRP A 162 -25.88 29.28 -5.43
C TRP A 162 -24.94 28.95 -4.27
N PRO A 163 -25.39 28.20 -3.24
CA PRO A 163 -24.54 27.75 -2.14
C PRO A 163 -23.72 26.53 -2.56
N GLN A 164 -22.88 26.02 -1.66
CA GLN A 164 -22.18 24.75 -1.88
C GLN A 164 -23.17 23.62 -2.23
N SER A 165 -22.75 22.70 -3.11
CA SER A 165 -23.63 21.72 -3.76
C SER A 165 -24.44 20.85 -2.78
N ILE A 166 -23.94 20.63 -1.56
CA ILE A 166 -24.61 19.86 -0.49
C ILE A 166 -25.97 20.44 -0.08
N PHE A 167 -26.17 21.74 -0.24
CA PHE A 167 -27.39 22.44 0.15
C PHE A 167 -28.47 22.49 -0.95
N SER A 168 -28.15 22.08 -2.18
CA SER A 168 -28.98 22.38 -3.37
C SER A 168 -30.41 21.83 -3.30
N ASN A 169 -30.63 20.69 -2.61
CA ASN A 169 -31.97 20.13 -2.39
C ASN A 169 -32.92 21.05 -1.62
N ASN A 170 -32.40 22.04 -0.89
CA ASN A 170 -33.18 23.00 -0.12
C ASN A 170 -33.53 24.28 -0.91
N CYS A 171 -33.16 24.37 -2.19
CA CYS A 171 -33.64 25.47 -3.03
C CYS A 171 -35.14 25.32 -3.28
N ARG A 172 -35.89 26.43 -3.19
CA ARG A 172 -37.36 26.45 -3.34
C ARG A 172 -37.85 27.36 -4.45
N ALA A 173 -37.07 28.34 -4.87
CA ALA A 173 -37.41 29.26 -5.95
C ALA A 173 -36.14 29.88 -6.53
N ILE A 174 -36.28 30.62 -7.63
CA ILE A 174 -35.23 31.47 -8.21
C ILE A 174 -35.66 32.93 -8.06
N GLY A 175 -34.84 33.75 -7.42
CA GLY A 175 -35.01 35.18 -7.33
C GLY A 175 -34.38 35.90 -8.51
N VAL A 176 -35.12 36.83 -9.11
CA VAL A 176 -34.66 37.71 -10.20
C VAL A 176 -35.07 39.15 -9.91
N ASN A 177 -34.39 40.12 -10.53
CA ASN A 177 -34.84 41.51 -10.48
C ASN A 177 -36.04 41.75 -11.42
N ASN A 178 -36.72 42.89 -11.27
CA ASN A 178 -37.89 43.27 -12.08
C ASN A 178 -37.61 43.27 -13.58
N GLN A 179 -36.45 43.77 -14.01
CA GLN A 179 -36.09 43.80 -15.43
C GLN A 179 -36.01 42.38 -16.00
N LYS A 180 -35.30 41.48 -15.31
CA LYS A 180 -35.12 40.10 -15.74
C LYS A 180 -36.40 39.30 -15.66
N TYR A 181 -37.25 39.58 -14.68
CA TYR A 181 -38.59 39.01 -14.59
C TYR A 181 -39.43 39.34 -15.82
N ASN A 182 -39.45 40.61 -16.23
CA ASN A 182 -40.19 41.06 -17.42
C ASN A 182 -39.65 40.45 -18.72
N GLU A 183 -38.32 40.31 -18.85
CA GLU A 183 -37.70 39.59 -19.97
C GLU A 183 -38.15 38.12 -20.06
N LEU A 184 -38.33 37.46 -18.90
CA LEU A 184 -38.74 36.07 -18.80
C LEU A 184 -40.26 35.90 -19.00
N GLN A 185 -41.08 36.86 -18.55
CA GLN A 185 -42.54 36.85 -18.68
C GLN A 185 -43.05 37.24 -20.08
N GLY A 186 -42.31 38.08 -20.82
CA GLY A 186 -42.68 38.55 -22.17
C GLY A 186 -42.83 37.45 -23.24
N LYS A 187 -42.69 36.17 -22.87
CA LYS A 187 -42.77 34.99 -23.74
C LYS A 187 -44.03 34.13 -23.54
N GLY A 188 -45.03 34.60 -22.79
CA GLY A 188 -46.41 34.10 -22.83
C GLY A 188 -46.70 32.78 -22.10
N LYS A 189 -45.77 32.24 -21.30
CA LYS A 189 -45.99 31.09 -20.41
C LYS A 189 -45.34 31.32 -19.05
N PRO A 190 -45.96 30.86 -17.93
CA PRO A 190 -45.34 30.92 -16.62
C PRO A 190 -44.04 30.11 -16.61
N MET A 191 -42.92 30.82 -16.47
CA MET A 191 -41.60 30.26 -16.63
C MET A 191 -41.15 29.57 -15.34
N THR A 192 -40.77 28.30 -15.43
CA THR A 192 -40.18 27.55 -14.31
C THR A 192 -38.82 26.98 -14.70
N PHE A 193 -37.93 26.84 -13.72
CA PHE A 193 -36.61 26.23 -13.87
C PHE A 193 -36.58 24.88 -13.14
N ILE A 194 -35.64 24.01 -13.50
CA ILE A 194 -35.44 22.74 -12.80
C ILE A 194 -34.29 22.88 -11.81
N ASN A 195 -34.49 22.42 -10.57
CA ASN A 195 -33.38 22.21 -9.66
C ASN A 195 -32.52 21.01 -10.14
N PRO A 196 -31.25 21.19 -10.52
CA PRO A 196 -30.45 20.12 -11.10
C PRO A 196 -30.19 18.94 -10.15
N SER A 197 -30.29 19.15 -8.83
CA SER A 197 -30.06 18.08 -7.86
C SER A 197 -31.22 17.07 -7.86
N ASN A 198 -32.44 17.55 -7.62
CA ASN A 198 -33.61 16.71 -7.38
C ASN A 198 -34.66 16.70 -8.50
N GLY A 199 -34.52 17.57 -9.51
CA GLY A 199 -35.47 17.66 -10.62
C GLY A 199 -36.74 18.46 -10.33
N ASN A 200 -36.85 19.09 -9.16
CA ASN A 200 -38.04 19.83 -8.77
C ASN A 200 -38.18 21.12 -9.58
N HIS A 201 -39.42 21.51 -9.86
CA HIS A 201 -39.74 22.82 -10.44
C HIS A 201 -39.45 23.93 -9.44
N LEU A 202 -38.74 24.95 -9.90
CA LEU A 202 -38.40 26.15 -9.17
C LEU A 202 -39.19 27.33 -9.77
N PRO A 203 -40.19 27.88 -9.06
CA PRO A 203 -40.87 29.10 -9.46
C PRO A 203 -39.91 30.30 -9.41
N ILE A 204 -40.26 31.35 -10.16
CA ILE A 204 -39.50 32.60 -10.22
C ILE A 204 -40.17 33.63 -9.31
N LEU A 205 -39.38 34.24 -8.42
CA LEU A 205 -39.81 35.32 -7.52
C LEU A 205 -39.11 36.62 -7.89
N ILE A 206 -39.82 37.72 -7.75
CA ILE A 206 -39.27 39.06 -7.92
C ILE A 206 -38.60 39.48 -6.61
N LEU A 207 -37.36 39.98 -6.72
CA LEU A 207 -36.66 40.63 -5.61
C LEU A 207 -36.83 42.15 -5.72
N GLU A 208 -37.41 42.75 -4.68
CA GLU A 208 -37.69 44.19 -4.63
C GLU A 208 -36.42 45.05 -4.46
N ASN A 209 -35.35 44.48 -3.87
CA ASN A 209 -34.07 45.16 -3.67
C ASN A 209 -33.02 44.70 -4.69
N VAL A 210 -32.49 45.64 -5.48
CA VAL A 210 -31.46 45.40 -6.51
C VAL A 210 -30.14 44.87 -5.91
N GLY A 211 -29.91 45.08 -4.60
CA GLY A 211 -28.68 44.65 -3.90
C GLY A 211 -28.59 43.17 -3.51
N ASP A 212 -29.67 42.38 -3.69
CA ASP A 212 -29.69 40.96 -3.30
C ASP A 212 -29.08 40.03 -4.38
N ILE A 213 -28.88 40.53 -5.60
CA ILE A 213 -28.20 39.82 -6.70
C ILE A 213 -26.89 40.56 -7.00
N PRO A 214 -25.71 39.95 -6.77
CA PRO A 214 -24.43 40.59 -7.06
C PRO A 214 -24.26 40.92 -8.55
N ASP A 215 -23.51 42.00 -8.82
CA ASP A 215 -23.18 42.42 -10.19
C ASP A 215 -22.59 41.27 -11.02
N GLY A 216 -23.19 41.04 -12.19
CA GLY A 216 -22.78 39.96 -13.10
C GLY A 216 -23.42 38.59 -12.84
N CYS A 217 -24.35 38.47 -11.89
CA CYS A 217 -25.25 37.32 -11.77
C CYS A 217 -26.62 37.64 -12.39
N ASP A 218 -27.25 36.64 -13.02
CA ASP A 218 -28.58 36.77 -13.63
C ASP A 218 -29.71 36.64 -12.60
N SER A 219 -29.44 35.90 -11.52
CA SER A 219 -30.43 35.44 -10.55
C SER A 219 -29.75 34.87 -9.29
N ILE A 220 -30.56 34.54 -8.28
CA ILE A 220 -30.13 33.88 -7.03
C ILE A 220 -31.06 32.72 -6.68
N GLY A 221 -30.51 31.62 -6.17
CA GLY A 221 -31.32 30.54 -5.59
C GLY A 221 -31.90 30.94 -4.23
N ILE A 222 -33.17 30.61 -4.00
CA ILE A 222 -33.89 30.97 -2.77
C ILE A 222 -33.89 29.78 -1.80
N PHE A 223 -33.26 29.97 -0.63
CA PHE A 223 -33.05 28.98 0.44
C PHE A 223 -33.63 29.43 1.79
N PRO A 224 -34.96 29.36 1.99
CA PRO A 224 -35.64 29.88 3.18
C PRO A 224 -35.22 29.22 4.50
N ARG A 225 -34.68 27.99 4.41
CA ARG A 225 -34.12 27.26 5.56
C ARG A 225 -32.90 27.96 6.15
N PHE A 226 -32.02 28.48 5.31
CA PHE A 226 -30.69 28.95 5.71
C PHE A 226 -30.57 30.48 5.70
N VAL A 227 -31.41 31.16 4.91
CA VAL A 227 -31.49 32.62 4.83
C VAL A 227 -32.90 33.02 5.26
N PRO A 228 -33.11 33.47 6.51
CA PRO A 228 -34.44 33.80 7.03
C PRO A 228 -35.18 34.85 6.19
N GLU A 229 -34.47 35.78 5.57
CA GLU A 229 -35.00 36.84 4.72
C GLU A 229 -35.73 36.25 3.50
N HIS A 230 -35.23 35.14 2.95
CA HIS A 230 -35.85 34.45 1.82
C HIS A 230 -37.25 33.90 2.13
N ARG A 231 -37.60 33.68 3.41
CA ARG A 231 -38.96 33.26 3.79
C ARG A 231 -39.99 34.33 3.44
N LYS A 232 -39.60 35.61 3.54
CA LYS A 232 -40.52 36.73 3.33
C LYS A 232 -41.01 36.83 1.88
N LEU A 233 -40.22 36.31 0.94
CA LEU A 233 -40.54 36.30 -0.50
C LEU A 233 -41.72 35.39 -0.87
N PHE A 234 -42.08 34.43 -0.01
CA PHE A 234 -43.19 33.49 -0.26
C PHE A 234 -44.53 33.99 0.32
N HIS A 235 -44.55 35.13 1.04
CA HIS A 235 -45.80 35.69 1.58
C HIS A 235 -46.74 36.26 0.51
N GLN A 236 -46.25 36.48 -0.71
CA GLN A 236 -47.03 37.00 -1.85
C GLN A 236 -47.67 35.89 -2.72
N LEU A 237 -47.48 34.60 -2.37
CA LEU A 237 -48.02 33.46 -3.10
C LEU A 237 -49.15 32.76 -2.31
N ASP A 238 -50.01 32.02 -3.00
CA ASP A 238 -51.13 31.28 -2.43
C ASP A 238 -50.71 30.39 -1.24
N LEU A 239 -51.65 30.12 -0.32
CA LEU A 239 -51.44 29.35 0.92
C LEU A 239 -50.62 28.05 0.72
N LEU A 240 -50.73 27.37 -0.43
CA LEU A 240 -49.97 26.16 -0.78
C LEU A 240 -48.46 26.39 -1.00
N ASP A 241 -48.05 27.53 -1.56
CA ASP A 241 -46.64 27.87 -1.82
C ASP A 241 -45.91 28.33 -0.54
N SER A 242 -46.66 28.90 0.41
CA SER A 242 -46.15 29.25 1.73
C SER A 242 -45.72 28.01 2.55
N TYR A 243 -46.38 26.85 2.35
CA TYR A 243 -45.96 25.57 2.91
C TYR A 243 -44.65 25.06 2.29
N GLY A 244 -44.42 25.31 1.00
CA GLY A 244 -43.21 24.91 0.27
C GLY A 244 -41.92 25.50 0.83
N ALA A 245 -41.99 26.73 1.35
CA ALA A 245 -40.86 27.41 2.01
C ALA A 245 -40.41 26.73 3.32
N SER A 246 -41.30 25.96 3.95
CA SER A 246 -41.05 25.29 5.24
C SER A 246 -40.70 23.80 5.10
N ILE A 247 -40.69 23.25 3.88
CA ILE A 247 -40.32 21.86 3.63
C ILE A 247 -38.80 21.73 3.79
N ASP A 248 -38.38 20.90 4.74
CA ASP A 248 -36.99 20.57 4.97
C ASP A 248 -36.55 19.41 4.06
N SER A 249 -35.56 19.63 3.19
CA SER A 249 -34.99 18.56 2.36
C SER A 249 -33.67 18.04 2.91
N PRO A 250 -33.40 16.72 2.76
CA PRO A 250 -32.09 16.17 3.13
C PRO A 250 -30.98 16.76 2.24
N PRO A 251 -29.73 16.76 2.73
CA PRO A 251 -28.56 17.12 1.92
C PRO A 251 -28.49 16.35 0.60
N CYS A 252 -27.83 16.94 -0.40
CA CYS A 252 -27.62 16.25 -1.67
C CYS A 252 -26.80 14.97 -1.50
N ASN A 253 -27.28 13.86 -2.06
CA ASN A 253 -26.50 12.63 -2.16
C ASN A 253 -25.42 12.75 -3.27
N HIS A 254 -24.53 11.77 -3.39
CA HIS A 254 -23.40 11.85 -4.34
C HIS A 254 -23.82 12.07 -5.81
N LYS A 255 -24.88 11.41 -6.28
CA LYS A 255 -25.37 11.59 -7.65
C LYS A 255 -25.89 13.01 -7.87
N GLU A 256 -26.57 13.56 -6.86
CA GLU A 256 -27.11 14.93 -6.87
C GLU A 256 -26.00 15.98 -6.80
N LEU A 257 -24.94 15.72 -6.01
CA LEU A 257 -23.75 16.57 -5.94
C LEU A 257 -23.05 16.67 -7.29
N GLU A 258 -22.85 15.56 -7.98
CA GLU A 258 -22.20 15.53 -9.30
C GLU A 258 -23.03 16.27 -10.36
N LYS A 259 -24.37 16.15 -10.34
CA LYS A 259 -25.24 16.96 -11.22
C LYS A 259 -25.02 18.46 -11.01
N ILE A 260 -24.99 18.93 -9.76
CA ILE A 260 -24.77 20.35 -9.47
C ILE A 260 -23.35 20.79 -9.84
N LYS A 261 -22.34 19.93 -9.66
CA LYS A 261 -20.97 20.23 -10.09
C LYS A 261 -20.85 20.39 -11.60
N ASN A 262 -21.60 19.60 -12.39
CA ASN A 262 -21.61 19.70 -13.85
C ASN A 262 -22.25 21.00 -14.35
N GLU A 263 -23.20 21.54 -13.60
CA GLU A 263 -23.85 22.82 -13.92
C GLU A 263 -23.08 24.04 -13.37
N ARG A 264 -21.95 23.86 -12.68
CA ARG A 264 -21.18 24.96 -12.08
C ARG A 264 -20.52 25.82 -13.15
N THR A 265 -20.79 27.13 -13.10
CA THR A 265 -20.25 28.10 -14.07
C THR A 265 -19.09 28.93 -13.52
N SER A 266 -19.09 29.31 -12.24
CA SER A 266 -17.95 30.00 -11.61
C SER A 266 -17.93 29.88 -10.08
N LEU A 267 -16.76 30.14 -9.48
CA LEU A 267 -16.58 30.34 -8.04
C LEU A 267 -16.48 31.84 -7.76
N ILE A 268 -17.26 32.35 -6.82
CA ILE A 268 -17.21 33.76 -6.41
C ILE A 268 -16.16 33.88 -5.30
N LYS A 269 -15.04 34.54 -5.60
CA LYS A 269 -14.00 34.83 -4.61
C LYS A 269 -14.35 36.12 -3.86
N GLY A 270 -14.66 35.99 -2.58
CA GLY A 270 -14.73 37.12 -1.66
C GLY A 270 -16.07 37.26 -0.97
N PHE A 271 -16.34 36.41 0.03
CA PHE A 271 -17.05 36.75 1.27
C PHE A 271 -16.66 35.63 2.27
N ASN A 272 -16.13 36.04 3.42
CA ASN A 272 -15.46 35.29 4.49
C ASN A 272 -13.98 34.87 4.25
N LYS A 273 -13.11 35.55 5.01
CA LYS A 273 -11.74 35.14 5.35
C LYS A 273 -11.80 33.90 6.27
N SER A 274 -11.39 32.74 5.79
CA SER A 274 -10.52 31.81 6.54
C SER A 274 -9.93 30.74 5.62
N ILE A 275 -8.60 30.73 5.59
CA ILE A 275 -7.66 29.61 5.75
C ILE A 275 -7.98 28.27 5.03
N HIS A 276 -6.95 27.87 4.25
CA HIS A 276 -6.68 26.57 3.62
C HIS A 276 -7.50 26.16 2.39
N ASN A 277 -6.99 26.60 1.24
CA ASN A 277 -7.08 25.86 -0.01
C ASN A 277 -6.44 24.46 0.16
N ARG A 278 -7.20 23.47 0.66
CA ARG A 278 -6.94 22.08 0.26
C ARG A 278 -7.46 21.94 -1.16
N ARG A 279 -6.54 21.86 -2.12
CA ARG A 279 -6.84 21.33 -3.45
C ARG A 279 -7.50 19.97 -3.22
N GLU A 280 -8.80 19.85 -3.50
CA GLU A 280 -9.42 18.56 -3.74
C GLU A 280 -8.66 17.95 -4.92
N ALA A 281 -7.73 17.05 -4.62
CA ALA A 281 -7.11 16.23 -5.64
C ALA A 281 -8.26 15.50 -6.32
N LYS A 282 -8.38 15.65 -7.65
CA LYS A 282 -9.21 14.75 -8.45
C LYS A 282 -8.59 13.37 -8.32
N ILE A 283 -9.05 12.59 -7.34
CA ILE A 283 -8.66 11.20 -7.19
C ILE A 283 -9.16 10.51 -8.45
N LYS A 284 -8.23 10.13 -9.33
CA LYS A 284 -8.57 9.23 -10.43
C LYS A 284 -9.09 7.94 -9.80
N PRO A 285 -10.24 7.41 -10.24
CA PRO A 285 -10.68 6.12 -9.73
C PRO A 285 -9.57 5.09 -9.99
N PRO A 286 -9.22 4.25 -8.99
CA PRO A 286 -8.22 3.22 -9.17
C PRO A 286 -8.65 2.31 -10.32
N LYS A 287 -7.67 1.85 -11.10
CA LYS A 287 -7.94 0.90 -12.17
C LYS A 287 -8.23 -0.47 -11.52
N GLY A 288 -9.46 -0.95 -11.64
CA GLY A 288 -9.84 -2.24 -11.08
C GLY A 288 -11.35 -2.55 -11.16
N GLU A 289 -11.69 -3.82 -11.03
CA GLU A 289 -13.07 -4.34 -11.04
C GLU A 289 -13.77 -4.19 -9.67
N LEU A 290 -13.00 -3.96 -8.61
CA LEU A 290 -13.49 -3.94 -7.23
C LEU A 290 -13.88 -2.52 -6.82
N THR A 291 -15.16 -2.33 -6.51
CA THR A 291 -15.74 -1.00 -6.24
C THR A 291 -15.95 -0.68 -4.76
N SER A 292 -15.88 -1.67 -3.87
CA SER A 292 -16.08 -1.49 -2.41
C SER A 292 -15.30 -2.51 -1.58
N LEU A 293 -15.14 -2.22 -0.28
CA LEU A 293 -14.47 -3.13 0.67
C LEU A 293 -15.16 -4.51 0.73
N LYS A 294 -16.50 -4.55 0.76
CA LYS A 294 -17.27 -5.80 0.74
C LYS A 294 -16.90 -6.68 -0.46
N ARG A 295 -16.86 -6.11 -1.67
CA ARG A 295 -16.47 -6.85 -2.88
C ARG A 295 -15.03 -7.35 -2.82
N LEU A 296 -14.11 -6.55 -2.28
CA LEU A 296 -12.73 -6.97 -2.06
C LEU A 296 -12.67 -8.18 -1.11
N LEU A 297 -13.33 -8.10 0.04
CA LEU A 297 -13.41 -9.19 1.01
C LEU A 297 -14.00 -10.47 0.39
N GLU A 298 -15.12 -10.36 -0.32
CA GLU A 298 -15.74 -11.48 -1.06
C GLU A 298 -14.75 -12.11 -2.05
N ARG A 299 -13.95 -11.29 -2.75
CA ARG A 299 -12.97 -11.78 -3.71
C ARG A 299 -11.85 -12.58 -3.04
N THR A 300 -11.41 -12.15 -1.85
CA THR A 300 -10.34 -12.86 -1.11
C THR A 300 -10.74 -14.27 -0.65
N ILE A 301 -12.04 -14.58 -0.54
CA ILE A 301 -12.52 -15.92 -0.16
C ILE A 301 -12.01 -17.00 -1.11
N SER A 302 -11.95 -16.70 -2.41
CA SER A 302 -11.40 -17.61 -3.41
C SER A 302 -9.92 -17.93 -3.16
N HIS A 303 -9.17 -17.02 -2.54
CA HIS A 303 -7.73 -17.16 -2.31
C HIS A 303 -7.35 -17.66 -0.90
N LYS A 304 -8.33 -18.07 -0.08
CA LYS A 304 -8.11 -18.45 1.33
C LYS A 304 -7.02 -19.51 1.57
N THR A 305 -6.71 -20.33 0.56
CA THR A 305 -5.64 -21.34 0.63
C THR A 305 -4.23 -20.75 0.64
N LEU A 306 -4.05 -19.45 0.37
CA LEU A 306 -2.77 -18.76 0.41
C LEU A 306 -2.28 -18.59 1.86
N TRP A 307 -3.15 -18.21 2.79
CA TRP A 307 -2.81 -17.87 4.18
C TRP A 307 -3.39 -18.82 5.22
N SER A 308 -4.33 -19.69 4.86
CA SER A 308 -5.05 -20.53 5.82
C SER A 308 -5.13 -22.00 5.39
N ARG A 309 -5.07 -22.91 6.37
CA ARG A 309 -5.25 -24.35 6.17
C ARG A 309 -6.74 -24.67 6.10
N ALA A 310 -7.09 -25.83 5.55
CA ALA A 310 -8.50 -26.26 5.47
C ALA A 310 -9.16 -26.41 6.86
N LYS A 311 -8.38 -26.77 7.88
CA LYS A 311 -8.82 -26.99 9.27
C LYS A 311 -8.84 -25.71 10.14
N SER A 312 -8.42 -24.57 9.62
CA SER A 312 -8.41 -23.32 10.38
C SER A 312 -9.83 -22.78 10.55
N GLU A 313 -10.20 -22.39 11.77
CA GLU A 313 -11.50 -21.78 12.08
C GLU A 313 -11.67 -20.44 11.36
N ASP A 314 -10.67 -19.57 11.47
CA ASP A 314 -10.62 -18.31 10.71
C ASP A 314 -9.82 -18.49 9.40
N ARG A 315 -10.48 -18.18 8.29
CA ARG A 315 -9.92 -18.25 6.92
C ARG A 315 -10.02 -16.92 6.16
N THR A 316 -10.39 -15.84 6.84
CA THR A 316 -10.45 -14.47 6.29
C THR A 316 -9.10 -14.03 5.74
N CYS A 317 -9.01 -12.96 4.95
CA CYS A 317 -7.71 -12.45 4.48
C CYS A 317 -6.97 -11.73 5.62
N PRO A 318 -5.63 -11.87 5.75
CA PRO A 318 -4.87 -11.02 6.68
C PRO A 318 -5.11 -9.53 6.38
N ALA A 319 -5.33 -8.73 7.43
CA ALA A 319 -5.68 -7.32 7.29
C ALA A 319 -4.57 -6.49 6.64
N ASP A 320 -3.30 -6.80 6.89
CA ASP A 320 -2.17 -6.14 6.24
C ASP A 320 -2.15 -6.37 4.72
N VAL A 321 -2.56 -7.56 4.26
CA VAL A 321 -2.68 -7.85 2.82
C VAL A 321 -3.79 -7.00 2.22
N LEU A 322 -4.93 -6.86 2.91
CA LEU A 322 -6.02 -5.97 2.48
C LEU A 322 -5.57 -4.51 2.43
N ARG A 323 -4.87 -4.04 3.47
CA ARG A 323 -4.32 -2.67 3.53
C ARG A 323 -3.44 -2.40 2.33
N CYS A 324 -2.50 -3.30 2.06
CA CYS A 324 -1.56 -3.16 0.96
C CYS A 324 -2.25 -3.15 -0.40
N ILE A 325 -3.28 -3.97 -0.62
CA ILE A 325 -4.08 -3.94 -1.85
C ILE A 325 -4.74 -2.57 -2.01
N LEU A 326 -5.39 -2.06 -0.96
CA LEU A 326 -6.07 -0.76 -0.99
C LEU A 326 -5.12 0.41 -1.24
N LEU A 327 -3.88 0.34 -0.73
CA LEU A 327 -2.85 1.35 -0.95
C LEU A 327 -2.05 1.12 -2.24
N SER A 328 -2.48 0.19 -3.10
CA SER A 328 -1.88 -0.05 -4.42
C SER A 328 -2.59 0.75 -5.52
N ASN A 329 -1.87 0.96 -6.63
CA ASN A 329 -2.41 1.62 -7.83
C ASN A 329 -3.46 0.75 -8.56
N GLU A 330 -3.29 -0.57 -8.52
CA GLU A 330 -4.15 -1.55 -9.17
C GLU A 330 -4.82 -2.44 -8.12
N ILE A 331 -6.16 -2.45 -8.12
CA ILE A 331 -6.97 -3.19 -7.15
C ILE A 331 -7.75 -4.26 -7.91
N ASP A 332 -7.03 -5.34 -8.24
CA ASP A 332 -7.54 -6.47 -9.01
C ASP A 332 -7.28 -7.82 -8.30
N THR A 333 -7.60 -8.92 -8.98
CA THR A 333 -7.38 -10.27 -8.41
C THR A 333 -5.90 -10.63 -8.32
N ASN A 334 -5.05 -10.11 -9.21
CA ASN A 334 -3.62 -10.38 -9.19
C ASN A 334 -2.93 -9.67 -8.02
N ALA A 335 -3.40 -8.47 -7.64
CA ALA A 335 -2.92 -7.72 -6.50
C ALA A 335 -3.02 -8.56 -5.21
N ILE A 336 -4.09 -9.35 -5.02
CA ILE A 336 -4.24 -10.25 -3.86
C ILE A 336 -3.06 -11.22 -3.74
N ARG A 337 -2.65 -11.81 -4.87
CA ARG A 337 -1.55 -12.79 -4.91
C ARG A 337 -0.21 -12.10 -4.70
N VAL A 338 0.01 -10.95 -5.33
CA VAL A 338 1.24 -10.17 -5.22
C VAL A 338 1.45 -9.70 -3.78
N GLU A 339 0.42 -9.11 -3.14
CA GLU A 339 0.51 -8.64 -1.76
C GLU A 339 0.62 -9.79 -0.76
N PHE A 340 0.01 -10.95 -1.02
CA PHE A 340 0.28 -12.17 -0.26
C PHE A 340 1.77 -12.57 -0.34
N ILE A 341 2.36 -12.59 -1.53
CA ILE A 341 3.77 -12.96 -1.70
C ILE A 341 4.67 -12.01 -0.91
N LYS A 342 4.43 -10.69 -0.99
CA LYS A 342 5.19 -9.68 -0.25
C LYS A 342 5.06 -9.87 1.26
N SER A 343 3.85 -10.11 1.75
CA SER A 343 3.57 -10.42 3.16
C SER A 343 4.30 -11.69 3.63
N PHE A 344 4.30 -12.74 2.80
CA PHE A 344 5.01 -13.99 3.08
C PHE A 344 6.54 -13.79 3.13
N ILE A 345 7.08 -13.01 2.20
CA ILE A 345 8.51 -12.66 2.17
C ILE A 345 8.91 -11.91 3.44
N LEU A 346 8.14 -10.87 3.82
CA LEU A 346 8.40 -10.09 5.03
C LEU A 346 8.37 -10.98 6.28
N TYR A 347 7.41 -11.89 6.40
CA TYR A 347 7.36 -12.84 7.50
C TYR A 347 8.57 -13.78 7.56
N ASN A 348 9.06 -14.26 6.41
CA ASN A 348 10.26 -15.09 6.38
C ASN A 348 11.52 -14.31 6.79
N ILE A 349 11.61 -13.02 6.46
CA ILE A 349 12.69 -12.15 6.95
C ILE A 349 12.59 -11.98 8.47
N LEU A 350 11.39 -11.72 8.99
CA LEU A 350 11.13 -11.63 10.44
C LEU A 350 11.54 -12.91 11.17
N THR A 351 11.09 -14.08 10.71
CA THR A 351 11.42 -15.35 11.37
C THR A 351 12.90 -15.69 11.29
N GLN A 352 13.62 -15.24 10.26
CA GLN A 352 15.07 -15.35 10.22
C GLN A 352 15.72 -14.51 11.32
N SER A 353 15.28 -13.25 11.51
CA SER A 353 15.76 -12.42 12.63
C SER A 353 15.42 -13.04 13.98
N TRP A 354 14.17 -13.49 14.17
CA TRP A 354 13.74 -14.13 15.41
C TRP A 354 14.58 -15.36 15.76
N ARG A 355 14.88 -16.22 14.78
CA ARG A 355 15.73 -17.40 14.98
C ARG A 355 17.16 -17.05 15.36
N LEU A 356 17.75 -16.03 14.74
CA LEU A 356 19.09 -15.56 15.11
C LEU A 356 19.08 -15.04 16.55
N ASN A 357 18.07 -14.27 16.93
CA ASN A 357 17.93 -13.77 18.31
C ASN A 357 17.76 -14.89 19.33
N ASP A 358 16.96 -15.91 19.02
CA ASP A 358 16.78 -17.08 19.88
C ASP A 358 18.11 -17.79 20.16
N GLN A 359 19.01 -17.82 19.17
CA GLN A 359 20.33 -18.46 19.28
C GLN A 359 21.35 -17.58 20.02
N LEU A 360 21.22 -16.25 19.91
CA LEU A 360 22.17 -15.26 20.46
C LEU A 360 21.75 -14.70 21.83
N LYS A 361 20.71 -15.24 22.48
CA LYS A 361 20.12 -14.64 23.70
C LYS A 361 21.13 -14.26 24.79
N LYS A 362 22.15 -15.10 25.02
CA LYS A 362 23.19 -14.83 26.03
C LYS A 362 24.13 -13.71 25.57
N ASP A 363 24.66 -13.80 24.36
CA ASP A 363 25.58 -12.82 23.79
C ASP A 363 24.94 -11.43 23.65
N ILE A 364 23.64 -11.38 23.34
CA ILE A 364 22.83 -10.15 23.29
C ILE A 364 22.78 -9.46 24.65
N ILE A 365 22.57 -10.22 25.73
CA ILE A 365 22.52 -9.68 27.09
C ILE A 365 23.89 -9.09 27.46
N ASP A 366 24.95 -9.81 27.11
CA ASP A 366 26.31 -9.37 27.37
C ASP A 366 26.63 -8.07 26.59
N ILE A 367 26.28 -8.00 25.30
CA ILE A 367 26.42 -6.79 24.48
C ILE A 367 25.68 -5.60 25.09
N ARG A 368 24.44 -5.80 25.57
CA ARG A 368 23.64 -4.74 26.21
C ARG A 368 24.36 -4.13 27.41
N ASN A 369 25.08 -4.96 28.18
CA ASN A 369 25.87 -4.51 29.33
C ASN A 369 27.14 -3.74 28.90
N TYR A 370 27.74 -4.08 27.76
CA TYR A 370 28.93 -3.40 27.20
C TYR A 370 28.60 -2.10 26.43
N SER A 371 27.35 -1.93 26.00
CA SER A 371 26.87 -0.83 25.14
C SER A 371 27.07 0.57 25.73
N SER A 372 27.28 0.68 27.04
CA SER A 372 27.58 1.92 27.76
C SER A 372 28.86 2.65 27.29
N SER A 373 29.70 1.99 26.49
CA SER A 373 31.01 2.49 26.06
C SER A 373 31.10 2.92 24.58
N GLY A 374 30.07 2.69 23.74
CA GLY A 374 30.09 2.98 22.31
C GLY A 374 31.07 2.12 21.46
N GLN A 375 31.98 1.37 22.07
CA GLN A 375 33.04 0.59 21.40
C GLN A 375 32.54 -0.63 20.63
N VAL A 376 31.32 -1.12 20.91
CA VAL A 376 30.78 -2.33 20.28
C VAL A 376 30.48 -2.13 18.80
N ILE A 377 30.02 -0.94 18.39
CA ILE A 377 29.66 -0.64 17.00
C ILE A 377 30.90 -0.61 16.10
N ASP A 378 31.99 -0.03 16.61
CA ASP A 378 33.26 0.10 15.89
C ASP A 378 33.95 -1.26 15.62
N ASN A 379 33.60 -2.29 16.39
CA ASN A 379 34.16 -3.64 16.27
C ASN A 379 33.27 -4.60 15.46
N LEU A 380 32.14 -4.14 14.92
CA LEU A 380 31.27 -4.98 14.09
C LEU A 380 31.94 -5.34 12.75
N ASN A 381 31.81 -6.59 12.33
CA ASN A 381 32.34 -7.08 11.06
C ASN A 381 31.37 -6.74 9.91
N TRP A 382 31.47 -5.51 9.42
CA TRP A 382 30.70 -5.01 8.29
C TRP A 382 31.20 -5.58 6.96
N LYS A 383 30.29 -6.19 6.20
CA LYS A 383 30.54 -6.62 4.82
C LYS A 383 29.95 -5.64 3.82
N SER A 384 30.42 -5.70 2.57
CA SER A 384 29.94 -4.84 1.48
C SER A 384 28.42 -4.91 1.29
N TRP A 385 27.83 -6.11 1.38
CA TRP A 385 26.38 -6.29 1.28
C TRP A 385 25.59 -5.79 2.50
N ASP A 386 26.21 -5.71 3.69
CA ASP A 386 25.60 -5.13 4.89
C ASP A 386 25.45 -3.61 4.73
N LEU A 387 26.54 -2.95 4.30
CA LEU A 387 26.56 -1.51 4.06
C LEU A 387 25.59 -1.11 2.96
N TYR A 388 25.48 -1.92 1.90
CA TYR A 388 24.52 -1.68 0.83
C TYR A 388 23.07 -1.74 1.32
N ILE A 389 22.65 -2.80 2.03
CA ILE A 389 21.26 -2.89 2.51
C ILE A 389 20.95 -1.81 3.55
N TRP A 390 21.94 -1.46 4.38
CA TRP A 390 21.82 -0.38 5.35
C TRP A 390 21.56 0.96 4.68
N ARG A 391 22.37 1.32 3.67
CA ARG A 391 22.14 2.55 2.87
C ARG A 391 20.76 2.56 2.23
N LYS A 392 20.28 1.42 1.71
CA LYS A 392 18.93 1.33 1.13
C LYS A 392 17.82 1.47 2.16
N HIS A 393 18.07 1.06 3.40
CA HIS A 393 17.17 1.30 4.53
C HIS A 393 17.11 2.79 4.90
N GLU A 394 18.25 3.47 4.96
CA GLU A 394 18.30 4.92 5.21
C GLU A 394 17.62 5.72 4.10
N GLU A 395 17.90 5.39 2.83
CA GLU A 395 17.28 6.03 1.65
C GLU A 395 15.74 5.93 1.70
N ILE A 396 15.18 4.75 2.01
CA ILE A 396 13.72 4.58 2.09
C ILE A 396 13.15 5.30 3.33
N ASN A 397 13.82 5.22 4.47
CA ASN A 397 13.36 5.88 5.70
C ASN A 397 13.49 7.41 5.66
N ALA A 398 14.28 7.99 4.77
CA ALA A 398 14.36 9.43 4.58
C ALA A 398 13.13 10.03 3.86
N MET A 399 12.38 9.22 3.10
CA MET A 399 11.21 9.70 2.33
C MET A 399 10.10 10.26 3.21
N GLU A 400 9.49 11.39 2.88
CA GLU A 400 8.39 11.97 3.67
C GLU A 400 7.13 11.08 3.73
N LEU A 401 6.27 11.31 4.73
CA LEU A 401 4.99 10.60 4.82
C LEU A 401 4.05 11.09 3.71
N PRO A 402 3.30 10.16 3.06
CA PRO A 402 2.48 10.50 1.92
C PRO A 402 1.29 11.39 2.32
N GLN A 403 1.02 12.41 1.52
CA GLN A 403 -0.10 13.36 1.75
C GLN A 403 -1.31 13.06 0.86
N ASN A 404 -1.11 12.31 -0.22
CA ASN A 404 -2.14 11.95 -1.18
C ASN A 404 -1.90 10.54 -1.76
N LEU A 405 -2.81 10.06 -2.61
CA LEU A 405 -2.75 8.71 -3.18
C LEU A 405 -1.52 8.50 -4.09
N ASP A 406 -1.13 9.50 -4.88
CA ASP A 406 0.02 9.39 -5.78
C ASP A 406 1.33 9.23 -4.96
N ASP A 407 1.45 9.97 -3.84
CA ASP A 407 2.57 9.82 -2.91
C ASP A 407 2.59 8.42 -2.29
N VAL A 408 1.43 7.88 -1.89
CA VAL A 408 1.31 6.51 -1.35
C VAL A 408 1.79 5.49 -2.37
N VAL A 409 1.33 5.60 -3.62
CA VAL A 409 1.69 4.66 -4.69
C VAL A 409 3.21 4.69 -4.92
N LEU A 410 3.80 5.88 -5.02
CA LEU A 410 5.25 6.03 -5.18
C LEU A 410 6.03 5.45 -3.99
N ALA A 411 5.58 5.74 -2.77
CA ALA A 411 6.20 5.20 -1.56
C ALA A 411 6.10 3.67 -1.49
N LYS A 412 4.96 3.11 -1.89
CA LYS A 412 4.75 1.66 -1.96
C LYS A 412 5.66 1.02 -2.99
N GLU A 413 5.79 1.58 -4.19
CA GLU A 413 6.71 1.07 -5.22
C GLU A 413 8.17 1.07 -4.74
N ARG A 414 8.59 2.16 -4.09
CA ARG A 414 9.94 2.28 -3.50
C ARG A 414 10.16 1.25 -2.40
N PHE A 415 9.18 1.06 -1.52
CA PHE A 415 9.24 0.09 -0.44
C PHE A 415 9.21 -1.35 -0.95
N ASP A 416 8.41 -1.65 -1.98
CA ASP A 416 8.38 -2.94 -2.66
C ASP A 416 9.76 -3.28 -3.25
N GLU A 417 10.43 -2.33 -3.90
CA GLU A 417 11.81 -2.50 -4.39
C GLU A 417 12.81 -2.68 -3.25
N PHE A 418 12.63 -1.99 -2.12
CA PHE A 418 13.43 -2.22 -0.91
C PHE A 418 13.21 -3.64 -0.36
N LEU A 419 11.98 -4.14 -0.29
CA LEU A 419 11.66 -5.48 0.17
C LEU A 419 12.34 -6.56 -0.69
N LYS A 420 12.40 -6.36 -2.01
CA LYS A 420 13.16 -7.25 -2.91
C LYS A 420 14.65 -7.30 -2.54
N LYS A 421 15.27 -6.14 -2.29
CA LYS A 421 16.68 -6.04 -1.86
C LYS A 421 16.89 -6.66 -0.48
N LEU A 422 15.94 -6.48 0.44
CA LEU A 422 16.01 -7.07 1.78
C LEU A 422 15.90 -8.60 1.74
N LEU A 423 15.06 -9.15 0.85
CA LEU A 423 15.02 -10.58 0.62
C LEU A 423 16.32 -11.11 0.01
N ASN A 424 16.93 -10.38 -0.94
CA ASN A 424 18.24 -10.76 -1.47
C ASN A 424 19.30 -10.76 -0.35
N TYR A 425 19.26 -9.77 0.53
CA TYR A 425 20.11 -9.72 1.72
C TYR A 425 19.87 -10.93 2.64
N GLN A 426 18.62 -11.27 2.93
CA GLN A 426 18.29 -12.51 3.64
C GLN A 426 18.87 -13.76 2.93
N CYS A 427 18.78 -13.82 1.61
CA CYS A 427 19.36 -14.92 0.85
C CYS A 427 20.89 -14.97 0.98
N MET A 428 21.57 -13.81 0.94
CA MET A 428 23.01 -13.69 1.19
C MET A 428 23.35 -14.22 2.58
N ILE A 429 22.68 -13.75 3.62
CA ILE A 429 22.93 -14.20 5.00
C ILE A 429 22.73 -15.72 5.14
N VAL A 430 21.66 -16.29 4.58
CA VAL A 430 21.44 -17.74 4.65
C VAL A 430 22.55 -18.52 3.92
N SER A 431 23.04 -18.00 2.79
CA SER A 431 24.20 -18.57 2.08
C SER A 431 25.49 -18.47 2.90
N GLU A 432 25.72 -17.33 3.55
CA GLU A 432 26.86 -17.08 4.43
C GLU A 432 26.84 -18.04 5.64
N MET A 433 25.67 -18.22 6.28
CA MET A 433 25.48 -19.19 7.36
C MET A 433 25.81 -20.62 6.92
N LYS A 434 25.44 -21.03 5.70
CA LYS A 434 25.79 -22.35 5.17
C LYS A 434 27.29 -22.49 4.93
N HIS A 435 27.94 -21.43 4.45
CA HIS A 435 29.37 -21.41 4.19
C HIS A 435 30.19 -21.47 5.49
N LEU A 436 29.87 -20.62 6.45
CA LEU A 436 30.63 -20.44 7.70
C LEU A 436 30.24 -21.45 8.79
N LYS A 437 29.04 -22.07 8.70
CA LYS A 437 28.53 -23.04 9.68
C LYS A 437 28.57 -22.47 11.10
N THR A 438 29.15 -23.20 12.06
CA THR A 438 29.21 -22.79 13.47
C THR A 438 30.00 -21.51 13.69
N LYS A 439 31.02 -21.22 12.86
CA LYS A 439 31.81 -19.97 12.93
C LYS A 439 30.98 -18.72 12.73
N PHE A 440 29.80 -18.83 12.09
CA PHE A 440 28.87 -17.72 11.97
C PHE A 440 28.31 -17.28 13.33
N LEU A 441 28.00 -18.24 14.20
CA LEU A 441 27.37 -18.04 15.52
C LEU A 441 28.39 -17.90 16.64
N GLU A 442 29.50 -18.63 16.59
CA GLU A 442 30.49 -18.70 17.67
C GLU A 442 31.66 -17.73 17.48
N GLY A 443 31.78 -17.10 16.30
CA GLY A 443 32.91 -16.25 15.96
C GLY A 443 34.21 -17.04 15.68
N THR A 444 35.31 -16.32 15.50
CA THR A 444 36.66 -16.90 15.47
C THR A 444 37.26 -16.86 16.87
N SER A 445 38.17 -17.77 17.20
CA SER A 445 38.87 -17.86 18.50
C SER A 445 39.65 -16.59 18.94
N ALA A 446 39.57 -15.50 18.17
CA ALA A 446 40.19 -14.22 18.46
C ALA A 446 39.27 -13.38 19.38
N PRO A 447 39.75 -12.87 20.52
CA PRO A 447 38.93 -12.28 21.57
C PRO A 447 38.34 -10.90 21.29
N THR A 448 38.60 -10.29 20.11
CA THR A 448 38.31 -8.87 19.88
C THR A 448 37.13 -8.57 18.95
N ALA A 449 36.61 -9.55 18.20
CA ALA A 449 35.52 -9.33 17.26
C ALA A 449 34.27 -10.16 17.62
N PRO A 450 33.07 -9.56 17.69
CA PRO A 450 31.85 -10.29 17.95
C PRO A 450 31.54 -11.29 16.82
N PRO A 451 30.88 -12.43 17.12
CA PRO A 451 30.34 -13.32 16.11
C PRO A 451 29.58 -12.59 14.98
N ARG A 452 29.76 -13.08 13.75
CA ARG A 452 29.12 -12.51 12.55
C ARG A 452 27.59 -12.40 12.69
N ALA A 453 26.98 -13.36 13.38
CA ALA A 453 25.55 -13.38 13.64
C ALA A 453 25.04 -12.16 14.40
N ILE A 454 25.86 -11.53 15.26
CA ILE A 454 25.49 -10.31 16.00
C ILE A 454 25.30 -9.13 15.05
N THR A 455 26.27 -8.86 14.17
CA THR A 455 26.19 -7.78 13.18
C THR A 455 24.93 -7.93 12.32
N VAL A 456 24.71 -9.15 11.83
CA VAL A 456 23.53 -9.48 11.01
C VAL A 456 22.22 -9.32 11.79
N SER A 457 22.19 -9.75 13.05
CA SER A 457 20.99 -9.64 13.88
C SER A 457 20.63 -8.18 14.14
N ILE A 458 21.61 -7.34 14.47
CA ILE A 458 21.42 -5.90 14.66
C ILE A 458 20.85 -5.26 13.39
N ILE A 459 21.42 -5.56 12.21
CA ILE A 459 20.94 -5.02 10.93
C ILE A 459 19.50 -5.43 10.68
N PHE A 460 19.16 -6.72 10.80
CA PHE A 460 17.78 -7.17 10.59
C PHE A 460 16.81 -6.54 11.59
N GLN A 461 17.16 -6.53 12.87
CA GLN A 461 16.29 -5.96 13.89
C GLN A 461 16.06 -4.47 13.65
N THR A 462 17.12 -3.70 13.40
CA THR A 462 16.97 -2.26 13.14
C THR A 462 16.13 -2.01 11.89
N ILE A 463 16.37 -2.75 10.80
CA ILE A 463 15.55 -2.63 9.59
C ILE A 463 14.08 -3.01 9.87
N LEU A 464 13.80 -4.03 10.68
CA LEU A 464 12.43 -4.47 10.95
C LEU A 464 11.70 -3.55 11.93
N GLN A 465 12.35 -3.10 13.00
CA GLN A 465 11.76 -2.28 14.06
C GLN A 465 11.72 -0.79 13.71
N ASN A 466 12.72 -0.26 12.99
CA ASN A 466 12.85 1.19 12.72
C ASN A 466 12.45 1.58 11.29
N ASN A 467 11.88 0.67 10.50
CA ASN A 467 11.37 1.01 9.17
C ASN A 467 9.93 1.50 9.25
N LYS A 468 9.74 2.80 9.02
CA LYS A 468 8.42 3.43 9.09
C LYS A 468 7.44 2.90 8.05
N TRP A 469 7.93 2.36 6.94
CA TRP A 469 7.09 1.82 5.87
C TRP A 469 6.54 0.44 6.18
N ILE A 470 7.23 -0.36 7.00
CA ILE A 470 6.64 -1.59 7.57
C ILE A 470 5.43 -1.21 8.41
N GLN A 471 5.56 -0.20 9.28
CA GLN A 471 4.43 0.29 10.07
C GLN A 471 3.30 0.87 9.20
N VAL A 472 3.63 1.55 8.09
CA VAL A 472 2.63 2.15 7.19
C VAL A 472 1.87 1.11 6.37
N PHE A 473 2.52 0.07 5.87
CA PHE A 473 1.91 -0.90 4.95
C PHE A 473 1.49 -2.21 5.63
N TYR A 474 2.16 -2.56 6.73
CA TYR A 474 2.02 -3.82 7.45
C TYR A 474 1.90 -3.58 8.99
N PRO A 475 0.92 -2.78 9.47
CA PRO A 475 0.77 -2.46 10.88
C PRO A 475 0.62 -3.70 11.78
N GLY A 476 -0.08 -4.74 11.33
CA GLY A 476 -0.22 -5.99 12.10
C GLY A 476 1.11 -6.74 12.28
N PHE A 477 1.94 -6.80 11.23
CA PHE A 477 3.31 -7.30 11.37
C PHE A 477 4.16 -6.42 12.29
N MET A 478 3.97 -5.11 12.28
CA MET A 478 4.73 -4.21 13.17
C MET A 478 4.46 -4.53 14.64
N THR A 479 3.21 -4.82 15.01
CA THR A 479 2.87 -5.33 16.35
C THR A 479 3.63 -6.61 16.67
N LEU A 480 3.62 -7.59 15.75
CA LEU A 480 4.36 -8.84 15.95
C LEU A 480 5.89 -8.62 16.07
N ILE A 481 6.46 -7.74 15.25
CA ILE A 481 7.89 -7.41 15.25
C ILE A 481 8.30 -6.88 16.62
N ASN A 482 7.54 -5.92 17.16
CA ASN A 482 7.81 -5.31 18.45
C ASN A 482 7.68 -6.33 19.60
N ASP A 483 6.74 -7.27 19.51
CA ASP A 483 6.56 -8.32 20.53
C ASP A 483 7.63 -9.41 20.47
N SER A 484 8.07 -9.78 19.27
CA SER A 484 8.89 -10.97 19.03
C SER A 484 10.40 -10.68 19.06
N LEU A 485 10.79 -9.44 18.77
CA LEU A 485 12.19 -9.04 18.70
C LEU A 485 12.52 -8.17 19.93
N PRO A 486 13.52 -8.55 20.75
CA PRO A 486 13.92 -7.75 21.90
C PRO A 486 14.51 -6.41 21.44
N ASP A 487 14.30 -5.34 22.21
CA ASP A 487 15.01 -4.08 22.01
C ASP A 487 16.46 -4.22 22.52
N PHE A 488 17.43 -4.10 21.61
CA PHE A 488 18.85 -4.11 21.97
C PHE A 488 19.29 -2.85 22.72
N GLY A 489 18.52 -1.76 22.68
CA GLY A 489 18.95 -0.45 23.20
C GLY A 489 20.10 0.18 22.42
N LEU A 490 20.62 -0.51 21.40
CA LEU A 490 21.63 -0.02 20.47
C LEU A 490 20.94 0.72 19.33
N LYS A 491 20.84 2.04 19.45
CA LYS A 491 20.48 2.88 18.32
C LYS A 491 21.71 3.06 17.44
N LEU A 492 21.72 2.37 16.30
CA LEU A 492 22.64 2.68 15.21
C LEU A 492 22.24 4.05 14.65
N GLU A 493 22.80 5.12 15.23
CA GLU A 493 22.65 6.47 14.70
C GLU A 493 23.29 6.52 13.29
N PRO A 494 22.59 7.07 12.27
CA PRO A 494 23.08 7.13 10.90
C PRO A 494 24.51 7.71 10.82
N ASN A 495 24.78 8.74 11.62
CA ASN A 495 26.04 9.46 11.64
C ASN A 495 27.26 8.64 12.13
N ASN A 496 27.05 7.52 12.83
CA ASN A 496 28.14 6.70 13.37
C ASN A 496 28.65 5.66 12.36
N ILE A 497 27.80 5.20 11.44
CA ILE A 497 28.19 4.24 10.39
C ILE A 497 28.78 5.00 9.18
N HIS A 498 28.28 6.21 8.88
CA HIS A 498 28.69 7.00 7.72
C HIS A 498 30.15 7.50 7.74
N LYS A 499 30.80 7.64 8.90
CA LYS A 499 32.16 8.22 8.98
C LYS A 499 33.30 7.30 8.49
N ARG A 500 33.02 6.04 8.16
CA ARG A 500 34.06 5.06 7.73
C ARG A 500 33.72 4.28 6.45
N GLN A 501 32.79 4.76 5.62
CA GLN A 501 32.40 4.04 4.40
C GLN A 501 33.32 4.40 3.23
N GLU A 502 34.12 3.44 2.76
CA GLU A 502 34.68 3.49 1.42
C GLU A 502 33.51 3.27 0.43
N GLU A 503 33.16 4.27 -0.38
CA GLU A 503 32.09 4.16 -1.40
C GLU A 503 32.22 2.90 -2.27
N ASN A 504 33.46 2.42 -2.44
CA ASN A 504 33.83 1.17 -3.08
C ASN A 504 33.13 -0.06 -2.48
N MET A 505 33.04 -0.19 -1.15
CA MET A 505 32.38 -1.33 -0.52
C MET A 505 30.87 -1.33 -0.76
N ILE A 506 30.24 -0.15 -0.82
CA ILE A 506 28.81 -0.04 -1.13
C ILE A 506 28.55 -0.43 -2.58
N PHE A 507 29.40 0.02 -3.51
CA PHE A 507 29.31 -0.35 -4.92
C PHE A 507 29.51 -1.86 -5.13
N GLU A 508 30.47 -2.45 -4.42
CA GLU A 508 30.66 -3.90 -4.42
C GLU A 508 29.41 -4.64 -3.90
N GLY A 509 28.82 -4.16 -2.80
CA GLY A 509 27.58 -4.72 -2.24
C GLY A 509 26.40 -4.63 -3.21
N GLU A 510 26.28 -3.52 -3.94
CA GLU A 510 25.29 -3.34 -5.00
C GLU A 510 25.48 -4.36 -6.14
N LYS A 511 26.72 -4.52 -6.60
CA LYS A 511 27.09 -5.50 -7.64
C LYS A 511 26.76 -6.93 -7.19
N ILE A 512 27.15 -7.33 -5.98
CA ILE A 512 26.84 -8.66 -5.43
C ILE A 512 25.33 -8.88 -5.36
N ASN A 513 24.57 -7.89 -4.88
CA ASN A 513 23.11 -7.95 -4.84
C ASN A 513 22.50 -8.07 -6.26
N ALA A 514 23.07 -7.42 -7.27
CA ALA A 514 22.62 -7.52 -8.66
C ALA A 514 22.88 -8.92 -9.25
N ILE A 515 24.03 -9.52 -8.98
CA ILE A 515 24.35 -10.91 -9.35
C ILE A 515 23.36 -11.87 -8.68
N MET A 516 23.16 -11.73 -7.36
CA MET A 516 22.21 -12.55 -6.59
C MET A 516 20.80 -12.49 -7.18
N LYS A 517 20.31 -11.27 -7.49
CA LYS A 517 19.02 -11.07 -8.16
C LYS A 517 18.96 -11.80 -9.50
N ALA A 518 19.98 -11.67 -10.33
CA ALA A 518 20.02 -12.34 -11.63
C ALA A 518 20.06 -13.87 -11.53
N MET A 519 20.74 -14.43 -10.52
CA MET A 519 20.71 -15.87 -10.24
C MET A 519 19.30 -16.35 -9.87
N LEU A 520 18.58 -15.59 -9.04
CA LEU A 520 17.19 -15.91 -8.67
C LEU A 520 16.23 -15.76 -9.86
N ASP A 521 16.40 -14.73 -10.68
CA ASP A 521 15.65 -14.55 -11.93
C ASP A 521 15.88 -15.73 -12.90
N ALA A 522 17.12 -16.23 -12.99
CA ALA A 522 17.47 -17.39 -13.82
C ALA A 522 16.86 -18.68 -13.25
N GLU A 523 16.91 -18.89 -11.93
CA GLU A 523 16.30 -20.06 -11.27
C GLU A 523 14.77 -20.11 -11.48
N ALA A 524 14.13 -18.97 -11.67
CA ALA A 524 12.69 -18.90 -11.97
C ALA A 524 12.30 -19.64 -13.25
N TYR A 525 13.21 -19.83 -14.22
CA TYR A 525 12.95 -20.61 -15.43
C TYR A 525 12.78 -22.11 -15.16
N LEU A 526 13.20 -22.59 -13.99
CA LEU A 526 13.09 -24.00 -13.60
C LEU A 526 11.73 -24.36 -13.00
N TYR A 527 10.90 -23.36 -12.70
CA TYR A 527 9.63 -23.53 -12.01
C TYR A 527 8.48 -23.15 -12.93
N GLU A 528 7.44 -23.98 -12.96
CA GLU A 528 6.18 -23.66 -13.64
C GLU A 528 5.35 -22.79 -12.69
N ASP A 529 4.78 -21.70 -13.21
CA ASP A 529 3.83 -20.90 -12.45
C ASP A 529 2.52 -21.69 -12.23
N LYS A 530 2.42 -22.38 -11.09
CA LYS A 530 1.23 -23.13 -10.66
C LYS A 530 0.45 -22.41 -9.56
N PHE A 531 0.40 -21.08 -9.59
CA PHE A 531 -0.54 -20.31 -8.75
C PHE A 531 -2.00 -20.53 -9.22
N ALA A 532 -2.61 -21.63 -8.80
CA ALA A 532 -4.03 -21.90 -9.02
C ALA A 532 -4.88 -21.27 -7.91
N ASN A 533 -6.01 -20.63 -8.26
CA ASN A 533 -6.85 -19.86 -7.33
C ASN A 533 -7.36 -20.65 -6.11
N ASN A 534 -7.44 -21.98 -6.18
CA ASN A 534 -8.08 -22.81 -5.14
C ASN A 534 -7.21 -23.98 -4.66
N LYS A 535 -5.91 -23.98 -4.94
CA LYS A 535 -5.01 -25.06 -4.51
C LYS A 535 -3.95 -24.52 -3.54
N PRO A 536 -3.54 -25.33 -2.55
CA PRO A 536 -2.38 -24.99 -1.73
C PRO A 536 -1.18 -24.71 -2.63
N LEU A 537 -0.45 -23.64 -2.32
CA LEU A 537 0.82 -23.34 -2.98
C LEU A 537 1.75 -24.56 -2.86
N LYS A 538 2.20 -25.09 -4.00
CA LYS A 538 3.17 -26.18 -4.10
C LYS A 538 4.24 -25.79 -5.10
N ILE A 539 5.50 -26.01 -4.74
CA ILE A 539 6.62 -25.89 -5.67
C ILE A 539 6.62 -27.17 -6.51
N VAL A 540 6.56 -27.03 -7.84
CA VAL A 540 6.72 -28.15 -8.76
C VAL A 540 7.86 -27.79 -9.70
N GLU A 541 8.94 -28.56 -9.62
CA GLU A 541 10.08 -28.44 -10.54
C GLU A 541 9.64 -28.96 -11.92
N VAL A 542 9.85 -28.17 -12.98
CA VAL A 542 9.49 -28.53 -14.36
C VAL A 542 10.50 -29.52 -14.93
N THR A 543 11.74 -29.38 -14.49
CA THR A 543 12.89 -30.18 -14.91
C THR A 543 13.83 -30.36 -13.72
N ARG A 544 14.56 -31.49 -13.68
CA ARG A 544 15.56 -31.74 -12.65
C ARG A 544 16.65 -30.65 -12.70
N MET A 545 17.01 -30.11 -11.54
CA MET A 545 18.03 -29.05 -11.43
C MET A 545 19.41 -29.47 -11.94
N GLU A 546 19.69 -30.78 -11.95
CA GLU A 546 20.94 -31.38 -12.45
C GLU A 546 21.19 -31.11 -13.94
N ASN A 547 20.13 -30.83 -14.71
CA ASN A 547 20.21 -30.56 -16.15
C ASN A 547 20.55 -29.08 -16.45
N TRP A 548 20.92 -28.30 -15.44
CA TRP A 548 21.14 -26.87 -15.57
C TRP A 548 22.47 -26.43 -14.97
N LYS A 549 23.08 -25.43 -15.59
CA LYS A 549 24.36 -24.86 -15.18
C LYS A 549 24.32 -23.34 -15.28
N LEU A 550 24.71 -22.66 -14.21
CA LEU A 550 24.95 -21.22 -14.19
C LEU A 550 26.44 -20.96 -14.46
N VAL A 551 26.74 -20.03 -15.37
CA VAL A 551 28.10 -19.55 -15.61
C VAL A 551 28.12 -18.05 -15.37
N ILE A 552 29.01 -17.61 -14.48
CA ILE A 552 29.24 -16.19 -14.19
C ILE A 552 30.61 -15.84 -14.75
N LEU A 553 30.61 -15.07 -15.84
CA LEU A 553 31.81 -14.50 -16.44
C LEU A 553 32.08 -13.17 -15.76
N SER A 554 33.26 -13.01 -15.17
CA SER A 554 33.73 -11.73 -14.63
C SER A 554 35.17 -11.48 -15.02
N LYS A 555 35.47 -10.30 -15.57
CA LYS A 555 36.85 -9.94 -15.97
C LYS A 555 37.85 -10.08 -14.82
N LEU A 556 37.44 -9.73 -13.61
CA LEU A 556 38.22 -9.91 -12.39
C LEU A 556 37.67 -11.08 -11.55
N PRO A 557 38.54 -11.90 -10.94
CA PRO A 557 38.10 -13.00 -10.08
C PRO A 557 37.41 -12.47 -8.82
N PHE A 558 36.32 -13.12 -8.44
CA PHE A 558 35.64 -12.80 -7.18
C PHE A 558 36.47 -13.24 -5.98
N PRO A 559 36.45 -12.48 -4.87
CA PRO A 559 36.96 -12.96 -3.59
C PRO A 559 36.34 -14.31 -3.23
N LYS A 560 37.12 -15.21 -2.61
CA LYS A 560 36.68 -16.58 -2.26
C LYS A 560 35.38 -16.59 -1.47
N GLU A 561 35.22 -15.66 -0.54
CA GLU A 561 34.01 -15.50 0.27
C GLU A 561 32.79 -15.18 -0.60
N VAL A 562 32.91 -14.24 -1.53
CA VAL A 562 31.84 -13.84 -2.47
C VAL A 562 31.50 -15.00 -3.41
N ALA A 563 32.50 -15.69 -3.97
CA ALA A 563 32.27 -16.84 -4.83
C ALA A 563 31.51 -17.96 -4.10
N LYS A 564 31.85 -18.22 -2.83
CA LYS A 564 31.13 -19.21 -2.00
C LYS A 564 29.70 -18.77 -1.66
N LEU A 565 29.51 -17.50 -1.31
CA LEU A 565 28.19 -16.91 -1.08
C LEU A 565 27.25 -17.13 -2.27
N LEU A 566 27.74 -16.82 -3.47
CA LEU A 566 27.01 -16.97 -4.73
C LEU A 566 26.72 -18.46 -5.03
N GLN A 567 27.67 -19.37 -4.82
CA GLN A 567 27.46 -20.82 -4.99
C GLN A 567 26.32 -21.36 -4.12
N TYR A 568 26.20 -20.91 -2.87
CA TYR A 568 25.14 -21.37 -1.96
C TYR A 568 23.77 -20.71 -2.19
N ASN A 569 23.70 -19.67 -3.03
CA ASN A 569 22.45 -18.96 -3.30
C ASN A 569 21.48 -19.76 -4.17
N SER A 570 22.00 -20.54 -5.12
CA SER A 570 21.20 -21.38 -5.99
C SER A 570 21.47 -22.86 -5.70
N LYS A 571 20.52 -23.72 -6.08
CA LYS A 571 20.76 -25.16 -6.16
C LYS A 571 21.40 -25.57 -7.51
N ILE A 572 21.37 -24.66 -8.49
CA ILE A 572 21.99 -24.88 -9.80
C ILE A 572 23.51 -24.82 -9.65
N TYR A 573 24.21 -25.78 -10.25
CA TYR A 573 25.67 -25.76 -10.29
C TYR A 573 26.15 -24.45 -10.91
N THR A 574 27.03 -23.74 -10.19
CA THR A 574 27.51 -22.40 -10.58
C THR A 574 29.01 -22.43 -10.80
N GLN A 575 29.44 -22.10 -12.02
CA GLN A 575 30.84 -21.94 -12.41
C GLN A 575 31.19 -20.45 -12.55
N PHE A 576 32.39 -20.08 -12.10
CA PHE A 576 32.97 -18.76 -12.35
C PHE A 576 34.05 -18.88 -13.41
N VAL A 577 34.05 -17.97 -14.37
CA VAL A 577 35.05 -17.91 -15.44
C VAL A 577 35.50 -16.47 -15.61
N ASN A 578 36.75 -16.29 -16.06
CA ASN A 578 37.36 -14.99 -16.27
C ASN A 578 37.57 -14.68 -17.76
N ASP A 579 37.61 -15.72 -18.59
CA ASP A 579 37.77 -15.63 -20.03
C ASP A 579 36.44 -15.95 -20.74
N PRO A 580 35.99 -15.11 -21.70
CA PRO A 580 34.91 -15.46 -22.60
C PRO A 580 35.06 -16.83 -23.29
N GLU A 581 36.28 -17.27 -23.63
CA GLU A 581 36.50 -18.57 -24.29
C GLU A 581 36.08 -19.76 -23.41
N ASP A 582 36.23 -19.65 -22.09
CA ASP A 582 35.80 -20.67 -21.15
C ASP A 582 34.27 -20.75 -21.00
N VAL A 583 33.54 -19.73 -21.47
CA VAL A 583 32.08 -19.76 -21.59
C VAL A 583 31.67 -20.64 -22.78
N ASP A 584 32.44 -20.61 -23.87
CA ASP A 584 32.15 -21.30 -25.12
C ASP A 584 32.57 -22.79 -25.13
N ARG A 585 33.47 -23.20 -24.20
CA ARG A 585 33.83 -24.62 -23.97
C ARG A 585 32.69 -25.52 -23.49
N ASN A 586 31.45 -25.03 -23.48
CA ASN A 586 30.24 -25.77 -23.10
C ASN A 586 29.47 -26.31 -24.33
N GLY A 587 30.15 -26.91 -25.31
CA GLY A 587 29.57 -27.38 -26.59
C GLY A 587 28.37 -28.34 -26.48
N TYR A 588 28.18 -28.96 -25.31
CA TYR A 588 27.08 -29.89 -25.01
C TYR A 588 25.90 -29.25 -24.25
N SER A 589 25.78 -27.93 -24.29
CA SER A 589 24.74 -27.19 -23.56
C SER A 589 24.12 -26.08 -24.40
N MET A 590 22.86 -25.74 -24.12
CA MET A 590 22.12 -24.67 -24.79
C MET A 590 21.97 -23.48 -23.85
N CYS A 591 22.47 -22.32 -24.24
CA CYS A 591 22.23 -21.09 -23.49
C CYS A 591 20.75 -20.71 -23.59
N THR A 592 20.10 -20.56 -22.45
CA THR A 592 18.65 -20.28 -22.34
C THR A 592 18.37 -18.89 -21.76
N PHE A 593 19.31 -18.36 -20.99
CA PHE A 593 19.22 -17.04 -20.41
C PHE A 593 20.61 -16.41 -20.35
N LYS A 594 20.70 -15.14 -20.74
CA LYS A 594 21.91 -14.31 -20.65
C LYS A 594 21.52 -12.96 -20.07
N LYS A 595 22.28 -12.47 -19.10
CA LYS A 595 22.08 -11.15 -18.49
C LYS A 595 23.42 -10.48 -18.22
N MET A 596 23.58 -9.28 -18.75
CA MET A 596 24.67 -8.37 -18.38
C MET A 596 24.33 -7.75 -17.02
N ILE A 597 25.24 -7.86 -16.05
CA ILE A 597 25.08 -7.26 -14.72
C ILE A 597 25.71 -5.87 -14.70
N ASP A 598 26.94 -5.80 -15.19
CA ASP A 598 27.70 -4.57 -15.46
C ASP A 598 28.59 -4.80 -16.71
N LYS A 599 29.45 -3.83 -17.02
CA LYS A 599 30.32 -3.89 -18.21
C LYS A 599 31.29 -5.08 -18.20
N ASP A 600 31.63 -5.58 -17.01
CA ASP A 600 32.68 -6.59 -16.81
C ASP A 600 32.12 -7.93 -16.28
N THR A 601 30.80 -8.03 -16.05
CA THR A 601 30.18 -9.21 -15.42
C THR A 601 28.90 -9.62 -16.14
N PHE A 602 28.86 -10.88 -16.57
CA PHE A 602 27.77 -11.51 -17.29
C PHE A 602 27.34 -12.80 -16.60
N LEU A 603 26.04 -13.06 -16.58
CA LEU A 603 25.46 -14.30 -16.10
C LEU A 603 24.78 -15.04 -17.25
N TYR A 604 25.07 -16.33 -17.35
CA TYR A 604 24.51 -17.24 -18.33
C TYR A 604 23.85 -18.43 -17.63
N LEU A 605 22.70 -18.87 -18.13
CA LEU A 605 22.06 -20.12 -17.76
C LEU A 605 22.09 -21.07 -18.95
N TYR A 606 22.68 -22.23 -18.75
CA TYR A 606 22.76 -23.30 -19.72
C TYR A 606 21.86 -24.45 -19.31
N ARG A 607 21.13 -24.98 -20.28
CA ARG A 607 20.47 -26.28 -20.18
C ARG A 607 21.41 -27.33 -20.78
N LEU A 608 21.81 -28.29 -19.97
CA LEU A 608 22.59 -29.45 -20.41
C LEU A 608 21.70 -30.33 -21.28
N LYS A 609 22.22 -30.80 -22.42
CA LYS A 609 21.49 -31.77 -23.25
C LYS A 609 21.50 -33.11 -22.53
N ASP A 610 20.33 -33.74 -22.38
CA ASP A 610 20.24 -35.10 -21.86
C ASP A 610 20.97 -36.03 -22.83
N PHE A 611 22.07 -36.64 -22.40
CA PHE A 611 22.53 -37.85 -23.05
C PHE A 611 21.45 -38.90 -22.81
N LYS A 612 20.78 -39.37 -23.88
CA LYS A 612 20.46 -40.79 -23.93
C LYS A 612 21.79 -41.47 -23.61
N GLN A 613 21.86 -42.24 -22.51
CA GLN A 613 23.03 -43.07 -22.20
C GLN A 613 23.55 -43.62 -23.53
N LEU A 614 24.68 -43.11 -24.00
CA LEU A 614 25.41 -43.83 -25.03
C LEU A 614 25.67 -45.17 -24.36
N SER A 615 25.16 -46.26 -24.96
CA SER A 615 25.45 -47.60 -24.47
C SER A 615 26.96 -47.68 -24.25
N GLN A 616 27.42 -48.35 -23.18
CA GLN A 616 28.85 -48.50 -22.91
C GLN A 616 29.63 -48.92 -24.16
N GLU A 617 29.00 -49.69 -25.06
CA GLU A 617 29.49 -50.04 -26.39
C GLU A 617 29.86 -48.83 -27.26
N LYS A 618 29.00 -47.80 -27.38
CA LYS A 618 29.33 -46.59 -28.18
C LYS A 618 30.41 -45.73 -27.53
N LEU A 619 30.47 -45.69 -26.20
CA LEU A 619 31.50 -44.98 -25.46
C LEU A 619 32.87 -45.67 -25.61
N MET A 620 32.89 -47.00 -25.58
CA MET A 620 34.08 -47.81 -25.86
C MET A 620 34.50 -47.68 -27.33
N GLN A 621 33.56 -47.69 -28.28
CA GLN A 621 33.85 -47.52 -29.71
C GLN A 621 34.51 -46.17 -29.99
N THR A 622 33.99 -45.09 -29.39
CA THR A 622 34.54 -43.73 -29.60
C THR A 622 35.94 -43.57 -29.00
N ILE A 623 36.24 -44.28 -27.91
CA ILE A 623 37.59 -44.28 -27.30
C ILE A 623 38.57 -45.13 -28.14
N VAL A 624 38.11 -46.22 -28.75
CA VAL A 624 38.93 -47.04 -29.65
C VAL A 624 39.21 -46.29 -30.95
N ASP A 625 38.21 -45.60 -31.51
CA ASP A 625 38.34 -44.84 -32.76
C ASP A 625 39.17 -43.54 -32.60
N GLU A 626 39.46 -43.09 -31.37
CA GLU A 626 40.34 -41.93 -31.09
C GLU A 626 41.79 -42.33 -30.74
N VAL A 627 42.07 -43.64 -30.59
CA VAL A 627 43.40 -44.18 -30.23
C VAL A 627 44.10 -44.84 -31.43
N ASP A 628 43.39 -45.06 -32.54
CA ASP A 628 43.94 -45.32 -33.87
C ASP A 628 44.04 -44.02 -34.69
#